data_AF-A0A3B0XME6-F1
#
_entry.id   AF-A0A3B0XME6-F1
#
_cell.length_a   1.000
_cell.length_b   1.000
_cell.length_c   1.000
_cell.angle_alpha   90.00
_cell.angle_beta   90.00
_cell.angle_gamma   90.00
#
_symmetry.space_group_name_H-M   'P 1'
#
loop_
_entity.id
_entity.type
_entity.pdbx_description
1 polymer ?
#
loop_
_entity_poly.entity_id
_entity_poly.type
_entity_poly.pdbx_seq_one_letter_code
_entity_poly.pdbx_strand_id
1 'polypeptide(L)'
;MIIAKAGRRTLRERFLEAVRAGKLGTRNNGDVTVTQKEFRTFFPTTDRNYASSFLPAATIEPGCLDMRHTKYLFRIGYGVYLVHPDVFEEE
;
A
#
# COMPACT_ATOMS: atom_id res chain seq x y z
N MET A 1 10.88 -10.27 23.04
CA MET A 1 10.02 -11.30 22.40
C MET A 1 8.61 -10.71 22.29
N ILE A 2 8.31 -10.02 21.18
CA ILE A 2 6.99 -9.40 21.01
C ILE A 2 6.02 -10.45 20.49
N ILE A 3 5.00 -10.71 21.31
CA ILE A 3 3.96 -11.70 21.08
C ILE A 3 2.99 -11.09 20.06
N ALA A 4 3.15 -11.43 18.77
CA ALA A 4 2.19 -11.02 17.75
C ALA A 4 0.86 -11.75 17.99
N LYS A 5 -0.11 -11.01 18.54
CA LYS A 5 -1.50 -11.45 18.72
C LYS A 5 -2.03 -11.90 17.35
N ALA A 6 -2.45 -13.16 17.24
CA ALA A 6 -3.07 -13.73 16.04
C ALA A 6 -4.49 -13.17 15.80
N GLY A 7 -4.63 -11.84 15.71
CA GLY A 7 -5.80 -11.18 15.17
C GLY A 7 -5.66 -11.08 13.65
N ARG A 8 -6.74 -11.27 12.89
CA ARG A 8 -6.74 -11.12 11.43
C ARG A 8 -6.08 -9.79 11.05
N ARG A 9 -4.88 -9.84 10.46
CA ARG A 9 -4.23 -8.65 9.90
C ARG A 9 -5.16 -8.01 8.89
N THR A 10 -5.36 -6.71 9.04
CA THR A 10 -6.14 -5.90 8.09
C THR A 10 -5.50 -5.94 6.71
N LEU A 11 -6.28 -5.67 5.66
CA LEU A 11 -5.73 -5.58 4.30
C LEU A 11 -4.60 -4.54 4.19
N ARG A 12 -4.70 -3.44 4.96
CA ARG A 12 -3.66 -2.42 5.05
C ARG A 12 -2.36 -2.98 5.59
N GLU A 13 -2.38 -3.67 6.73
CA GLU A 13 -1.17 -4.23 7.32
C GLU A 13 -0.52 -5.26 6.38
N ARG A 14 -1.34 -6.12 5.76
CA ARG A 14 -0.88 -7.10 4.78
C ARG A 14 -0.27 -6.43 3.53
N PHE A 15 -0.85 -5.32 3.09
CA PHE A 15 -0.35 -4.53 1.97
C PHE A 15 1.01 -3.90 2.31
N LEU A 16 1.10 -3.19 3.44
CA LEU A 16 2.34 -2.53 3.88
C LEU A 16 3.45 -3.56 4.10
N GLU A 17 3.16 -4.70 4.73
CA GLU A 17 4.11 -5.79 4.90
C GLU A 17 4.58 -6.36 3.55
N ALA A 18 3.67 -6.58 2.59
CA ALA A 18 4.03 -7.09 1.28
C ALA A 18 4.93 -6.11 0.50
N VAL A 19 4.68 -4.81 0.63
CA VAL A 19 5.50 -3.74 0.03
C VAL A 19 6.86 -3.65 0.72
N ARG A 20 6.92 -3.62 2.06
CA ARG A 20 8.16 -3.62 2.84
C ARG A 20 9.04 -4.84 2.55
N ALA A 21 8.41 -6.01 2.41
CA ALA A 21 9.10 -7.25 2.10
C ALA A 21 9.51 -7.39 0.62
N GLY A 22 9.21 -6.39 -0.23
CA GLY A 22 9.50 -6.43 -1.67
C GLY A 22 8.70 -7.48 -2.45
N LYS A 23 7.60 -7.99 -1.88
CA LYS A 23 6.71 -8.99 -2.49
C LYS A 23 5.64 -8.37 -3.39
N LEU A 24 5.38 -7.08 -3.22
CA LEU A 24 4.37 -6.33 -3.97
C LEU A 24 4.92 -4.95 -4.36
N GLY A 25 4.75 -4.60 -5.63
CA GLY A 25 5.25 -3.36 -6.21
C GLY A 25 6.63 -3.50 -6.86
N THR A 26 6.93 -2.56 -7.74
CA THR A 26 8.19 -2.44 -8.46
C THR A 26 9.01 -1.30 -7.85
N ARG A 27 10.26 -1.59 -7.47
CA ARG A 27 11.18 -0.57 -6.93
C ARG A 27 11.96 0.08 -8.08
N ASN A 28 11.99 1.41 -8.11
CA ASN A 28 12.73 2.19 -9.09
C ASN A 28 13.39 3.39 -8.39
N ASN A 29 14.73 3.49 -8.42
CA ASN A 29 15.50 4.58 -7.81
C ASN A 29 15.13 4.92 -6.36
N GLY A 30 14.78 3.91 -5.54
CA GLY A 30 14.39 4.08 -4.14
C GLY A 30 12.87 4.14 -3.93
N ASP A 31 12.14 4.59 -4.93
CA ASP A 31 10.67 4.64 -4.94
C ASP A 31 10.06 3.26 -5.17
N VAL A 32 8.91 2.98 -4.56
CA VAL A 32 8.12 1.78 -4.86
C VAL A 32 6.82 2.17 -5.53
N THR A 33 6.56 1.60 -6.70
CA THR A 33 5.30 1.78 -7.43
C THR A 33 4.49 0.50 -7.39
N VAL A 34 3.21 0.60 -7.06
CA VAL A 34 2.25 -0.50 -7.10
C VAL A 34 1.18 -0.20 -8.13
N THR A 35 0.93 -1.16 -9.01
CA THR A 35 -0.19 -1.10 -9.95
C THR A 35 -1.43 -1.78 -9.37
N GLN A 36 -2.61 -1.34 -9.82
CA GLN A 36 -3.88 -1.98 -9.47
C GLN A 36 -3.91 -3.44 -9.93
N LYS A 37 -3.21 -3.77 -11.03
CA LYS A 37 -3.07 -5.15 -11.52
C LYS A 37 -2.29 -6.02 -10.53
N GLU A 38 -1.10 -5.59 -10.13
CA GLU A 38 -0.28 -6.30 -9.14
C GLU A 38 -1.03 -6.49 -7.82
N PHE A 39 -1.70 -5.44 -7.33
CA PHE A 39 -2.50 -5.51 -6.12
C PHE A 39 -3.60 -6.58 -6.22
N ARG A 40 -4.37 -6.59 -7.32
CA ARG A 40 -5.45 -7.57 -7.53
C ARG A 40 -4.93 -9.00 -7.69
N THR A 41 -3.78 -9.17 -8.33
CA THR A 41 -3.13 -10.47 -8.46
C THR A 41 -2.62 -10.99 -7.12
N PHE A 42 -2.08 -10.10 -6.28
CA PHE A 42 -1.54 -10.46 -4.96
C PHE A 42 -2.64 -10.71 -3.91
N PHE A 43 -3.78 -10.03 -4.04
CA PHE A 43 -4.93 -10.16 -3.14
C PHE A 43 -6.19 -10.68 -3.85
N PRO A 44 -6.17 -11.89 -4.45
CA PRO A 44 -7.24 -12.40 -5.31
C PRO A 44 -8.55 -12.67 -4.58
N THR A 45 -8.50 -12.92 -3.27
CA THR A 45 -9.63 -13.22 -2.38
C THR A 45 -10.27 -11.99 -1.74
N THR A 46 -9.72 -10.80 -1.98
CA THR A 46 -10.34 -9.58 -1.49
C THR A 46 -11.52 -9.25 -2.39
N ASP A 47 -12.67 -8.95 -1.79
CA ASP A 47 -13.87 -8.50 -2.50
C ASP A 47 -13.45 -7.46 -3.55
N ARG A 48 -13.71 -7.75 -4.83
CA ARG A 48 -13.21 -6.95 -5.97
C ARG A 48 -13.53 -5.47 -5.81
N ASN A 49 -14.64 -5.16 -5.15
CA ASN A 49 -15.09 -3.80 -4.84
C ASN A 49 -14.21 -3.12 -3.77
N TYR A 50 -13.78 -3.86 -2.75
CA TYR A 50 -12.92 -3.36 -1.68
C TYR A 50 -11.49 -3.13 -2.18
N ALA A 51 -10.98 -4.03 -3.03
CA ALA A 51 -9.68 -3.88 -3.68
C ALA A 51 -9.62 -2.68 -4.65
N SER A 52 -10.71 -2.41 -5.36
CA SER A 52 -10.81 -1.21 -6.22
C SER A 52 -10.95 0.09 -5.44
N SER A 53 -11.50 0.07 -4.23
CA SER A 53 -11.66 1.26 -3.38
C SER A 53 -10.48 1.52 -2.44
N PHE A 54 -9.67 0.50 -2.12
CA PHE A 54 -8.55 0.63 -1.20
C PHE A 54 -7.46 1.58 -1.72
N LEU A 55 -6.98 1.37 -2.96
CA LEU A 55 -5.91 2.23 -3.52
C LEU A 55 -6.36 3.69 -3.72
N PRO A 56 -7.57 3.97 -4.25
CA PRO A 56 -8.08 5.33 -4.34
C PRO A 56 -8.35 5.99 -2.98
N ALA A 57 -8.85 5.26 -1.98
CA ALA A 57 -9.12 5.81 -0.65
C ALA A 57 -7.84 6.08 0.14
N ALA A 58 -6.76 5.35 -0.13
CA ALA A 58 -5.43 5.56 0.45
C ALA A 58 -4.61 6.66 -0.26
N THR A 59 -5.20 7.36 -1.22
CA THR A 59 -4.51 8.39 -2.01
C THR A 59 -4.35 9.68 -1.21
N ILE A 60 -3.12 10.18 -1.13
CA ILE A 60 -2.78 11.48 -0.54
C ILE A 60 -3.37 12.60 -1.41
N GLU A 61 -3.99 13.59 -0.78
CA GLU A 61 -4.57 14.75 -1.48
C GLU A 61 -3.45 15.58 -2.15
N PRO A 62 -3.65 16.09 -3.37
CA PRO A 62 -2.68 16.97 -4.01
C PRO A 62 -2.36 18.17 -3.11
N GLY A 63 -1.09 18.36 -2.77
CA GLY A 63 -0.62 19.45 -1.89
C GLY A 63 -0.50 19.08 -0.41
N CYS A 64 -0.90 17.87 0.00
CA CYS A 64 -0.62 17.34 1.33
C CYS A 64 0.62 16.45 1.24
N LEU A 65 1.74 16.85 1.82
CA LEU A 65 2.94 15.99 1.92
C LEU A 65 3.00 15.24 3.25
N ASP A 66 2.17 15.63 4.23
CA ASP A 66 2.16 15.00 5.55
C ASP A 66 1.33 13.71 5.56
N MET A 67 1.93 12.67 6.10
CA MET A 67 1.28 11.38 6.32
C MET A 67 0.17 11.53 7.37
N ARG A 68 -1.09 11.38 6.94
CA ARG A 68 -2.22 11.16 7.86
C ARG A 68 -2.45 9.65 7.99
N HIS A 69 -3.00 9.24 9.14
CA HIS A 69 -3.23 7.85 9.63
C HIS A 69 -3.73 6.80 8.61
N THR A 70 -4.17 7.19 7.41
CA THR A 70 -4.79 6.34 6.39
C THR A 70 -4.18 6.43 4.99
N LYS A 71 -3.17 7.29 4.73
CA LYS A 71 -2.76 7.61 3.35
C LYS A 71 -1.26 7.32 3.12
N TYR A 72 -0.97 6.35 2.26
CA TYR A 72 0.39 5.83 1.97
C TYR A 72 0.70 5.75 0.47
N LEU A 73 -0.21 6.24 -0.38
CA LEU A 73 -0.11 6.10 -1.82
C LEU A 73 -0.35 7.44 -2.51
N PHE A 74 0.40 7.71 -3.57
CA PHE A 74 0.17 8.80 -4.51
C PHE A 74 -0.24 8.21 -5.84
N ARG A 75 -1.40 8.58 -6.36
CA ARG A 75 -1.78 8.16 -7.72
C ARG A 75 -0.99 8.98 -8.73
N ILE A 76 -0.03 8.34 -9.40
CA ILE A 76 0.82 8.96 -10.44
C ILE A 76 0.31 8.68 -11.86
N GLY A 77 -0.64 7.77 -12.02
CA GLY A 77 -1.21 7.42 -13.31
C GLY A 77 -2.51 6.63 -13.21
N TYR A 78 -3.06 6.24 -14.36
CA TYR A 78 -4.23 5.37 -14.37
C TYR A 78 -3.89 3.97 -13.84
N GLY A 79 -4.36 3.65 -12.63
CA GLY A 79 -4.09 2.36 -12.00
C GLY A 79 -2.65 2.19 -11.51
N VAL A 80 -1.88 3.28 -11.39
CA VAL A 80 -0.48 3.28 -10.94
C VAL A 80 -0.35 4.19 -9.73
N TYR A 81 0.22 3.66 -8.65
CA TYR A 81 0.33 4.33 -7.36
C TYR A 81 1.77 4.26 -6.85
N LEU A 82 2.35 5.40 -6.50
CA LEU A 82 3.64 5.50 -5.81
C LEU A 82 3.42 5.33 -4.30
N VAL A 83 4.25 4.53 -3.66
CA VAL A 83 4.25 4.30 -2.21
C VAL A 83 4.99 5.43 -1.51
N HIS A 84 4.39 5.96 -0.45
CA HIS A 84 5.01 7.00 0.39
C HIS A 84 6.29 6.47 1.06
N PRO A 85 7.39 7.25 1.10
CA PRO A 85 8.63 6.85 1.74
C PRO A 85 8.48 6.46 3.22
N ASP A 86 7.60 7.12 3.99
CA ASP A 86 7.27 6.77 5.38
C ASP A 86 6.81 5.32 5.59
N VAL A 87 6.35 4.63 4.54
CA VAL A 87 6.12 3.18 4.62
C VAL A 87 7.39 2.45 5.03
N PHE A 88 8.56 2.98 4.72
CA PHE A 88 9.87 2.40 4.98
C PHE A 88 10.60 3.06 6.16
N GLU A 89 10.10 4.18 6.72
CA GLU A 89 10.78 4.94 7.79
C GLU A 89 10.40 4.51 9.23
N GLU A 90 9.68 3.39 9.41
CA GLU A 90 9.52 2.80 10.75
C GLU A 90 10.67 1.83 11.06
N GLU A 91 11.77 2.36 11.64
CA GLU A 91 12.68 1.63 12.54
C GLU A 91 12.43 2.03 14.01
#